data_AF-A0A510JCF5-F1
#
_entry.id   AF-A0A510JCF5-F1
#
_cell.length_a   1.000
_cell.length_b   1.000
_cell.length_c   1.000
_cell.angle_alpha   90.00
_cell.angle_beta   90.00
_cell.angle_gamma   90.00
#
_symmetry.space_group_name_H-M   'P 1'
#
loop_
_entity.id
_entity.type
_entity.pdbx_description
1 polymer ?
#
loop_
_entity_poly.entity_id
_entity_poly.type
_entity_poly.pdbx_seq_one_letter_code
_entity_poly.pdbx_strand_id
1 'polypeptide(L)'
;MKRRNKGETLVESLISMFFVITVLVPVSDIFLKTFKVNIKTDIKNSINNENKNIIEILKTKKYDEIINFKGKHSISDLNGFYNVFGIEERYKVLNGKLADDKSKEIEIKQTENFYINEKGDKEYILEISAGNIKDYYFPNLK
;
A
#
# COMPACT_ATOMS: atom_id res chain seq x y z
N MET A 1 -1.66 37.94 -60.49
CA MET A 1 -0.87 37.92 -59.23
C MET A 1 -1.79 38.37 -58.09
N LYS A 2 -2.42 37.42 -57.36
CA LYS A 2 -3.33 37.77 -56.25
C LYS A 2 -2.50 38.40 -55.13
N ARG A 3 -2.74 39.67 -54.79
CA ARG A 3 -2.18 40.29 -53.58
C ARG A 3 -2.73 39.51 -52.39
N ARG A 4 -1.89 38.75 -51.69
CA ARG A 4 -2.24 38.20 -50.38
C ARG A 4 -2.32 39.36 -49.41
N ASN A 5 -3.49 39.60 -48.83
CA ASN A 5 -3.68 40.63 -47.82
C ASN A 5 -2.96 40.16 -46.56
N LYS A 6 -1.85 40.83 -46.20
CA LYS A 6 -1.04 40.49 -45.03
C LYS A 6 -1.86 40.38 -43.72
N GLY A 7 -2.99 41.08 -43.64
CA GLY A 7 -3.93 41.01 -42.51
C GLY A 7 -4.75 39.72 -42.42
N GLU A 8 -5.15 39.10 -43.54
CA GLU A 8 -5.88 37.82 -43.55
C GLU A 8 -4.98 36.69 -43.02
N THR A 9 -3.71 36.68 -43.41
CA THR A 9 -2.72 35.68 -42.96
C THR A 9 -2.42 35.77 -41.45
N LEU A 10 -2.48 36.98 -40.87
CA LEU A 10 -2.32 37.18 -39.42
C LEU A 10 -3.53 36.63 -38.64
N VAL A 11 -4.75 36.92 -39.10
CA VAL A 11 -5.99 36.45 -38.46
C VAL A 11 -6.08 34.92 -38.53
N GLU A 12 -5.76 34.31 -39.67
CA GLU A 12 -5.72 32.84 -39.82
C GLU A 12 -4.69 32.18 -38.89
N SER A 13 -3.53 32.81 -38.70
CA SER A 13 -2.49 32.33 -37.78
C SER A 13 -2.93 32.42 -36.31
N LEU A 14 -3.61 33.51 -35.93
CA LEU A 14 -4.18 33.70 -34.60
C LEU A 14 -5.29 32.69 -34.29
N ILE A 15 -6.19 32.46 -35.26
CA ILE A 15 -7.26 31.46 -35.13
C ILE A 15 -6.67 30.05 -35.01
N SER A 16 -5.66 29.71 -35.83
CA SER A 16 -4.97 28.43 -35.75
C SER A 16 -4.29 28.23 -34.39
N MET A 17 -3.60 29.25 -33.88
CA MET A 17 -2.99 29.22 -32.56
C MET A 17 -4.04 29.07 -31.44
N PHE A 18 -5.19 29.75 -31.57
CA PHE A 18 -6.30 29.60 -30.63
C PHE A 18 -6.86 28.16 -30.64
N PHE A 19 -7.07 27.55 -31.80
CA PHE A 19 -7.48 26.15 -31.90
C PHE A 19 -6.44 25.18 -31.31
N VAL A 20 -5.15 25.42 -31.56
CA VAL A 20 -4.08 24.60 -30.95
C VAL A 20 -4.08 24.74 -29.42
N ILE A 21 -4.19 25.96 -28.88
CA ILE A 21 -4.18 26.20 -27.43
C ILE A 21 -5.41 25.59 -26.76
N THR A 22 -6.59 25.79 -27.34
CA THR A 22 -7.86 25.27 -26.79
C THR A 22 -7.91 23.75 -26.72
N VAL A 23 -7.18 23.05 -27.58
CA VAL A 23 -7.05 21.58 -27.50
C VAL A 23 -5.89 21.17 -26.61
N LEU A 24 -4.71 21.78 -26.78
CA LEU A 24 -3.47 21.32 -26.15
C LEU A 24 -3.46 21.57 -24.63
N VAL A 25 -4.06 22.67 -24.17
CA VAL A 25 -4.10 23.01 -22.73
C VAL A 25 -4.96 22.01 -21.94
N PRO A 26 -6.22 21.73 -22.29
CA PRO A 26 -7.03 20.74 -21.57
C PRO A 26 -6.43 19.33 -21.66
N VAL A 27 -5.90 18.94 -22.82
CA VAL A 27 -5.27 17.63 -23.01
C VAL A 27 -4.06 17.47 -22.09
N SER A 28 -3.19 18.48 -22.03
CA SER A 28 -2.02 18.48 -21.14
C SER A 28 -2.42 18.39 -19.67
N ASP A 29 -3.46 19.12 -19.25
CA ASP A 29 -3.98 19.07 -17.88
C ASP A 29 -4.55 17.68 -17.53
N ILE A 30 -5.31 17.06 -18.44
CA ILE A 30 -5.82 15.68 -18.26
C ILE A 30 -4.65 14.69 -18.16
N PHE A 31 -3.63 14.80 -19.01
CA PHE A 31 -2.44 13.95 -18.94
C PHE A 31 -1.75 14.09 -17.58
N LEU A 32 -1.44 15.31 -17.14
CA LEU A 32 -0.78 15.57 -15.85
C LEU A 32 -1.60 15.02 -14.67
N LYS A 33 -2.92 15.22 -14.67
CA LYS A 33 -3.82 14.66 -13.66
C LYS A 33 -3.78 13.14 -13.65
N THR A 34 -3.85 12.52 -14.83
CA THR A 34 -3.82 11.06 -14.98
C THR A 34 -2.49 10.47 -14.50
N PHE A 35 -1.35 11.06 -14.89
CA PHE A 35 -0.03 10.64 -14.40
C PHE A 35 0.07 10.72 -12.88
N LYS A 36 -0.39 11.83 -12.29
CA LYS A 36 -0.40 12.00 -10.83
C LYS A 36 -1.27 10.96 -10.13
N VAL A 37 -2.42 10.61 -10.70
CA VAL A 37 -3.29 9.55 -10.15
C VAL A 37 -2.65 8.18 -10.25
N ASN A 38 -2.01 7.86 -11.38
CA ASN A 38 -1.31 6.58 -11.55
C ASN A 38 -0.19 6.41 -10.52
N ILE A 39 0.70 7.39 -10.40
CA ILE A 39 1.80 7.35 -9.42
C ILE A 39 1.25 7.15 -7.99
N LYS A 40 0.20 7.89 -7.61
CA LYS A 40 -0.44 7.73 -6.29
C LYS A 40 -1.01 6.33 -6.09
N THR A 41 -1.59 5.74 -7.13
CA THR A 41 -2.18 4.40 -7.08
C THR A 41 -1.09 3.34 -6.95
N ASP A 42 0.01 3.48 -7.68
CA ASP A 42 1.16 2.58 -7.61
C ASP A 42 1.80 2.61 -6.22
N ILE A 43 1.99 3.79 -5.63
CA ILE A 43 2.48 3.94 -4.25
C ILE A 43 1.53 3.25 -3.27
N LYS A 44 0.22 3.48 -3.39
CA LYS A 44 -0.79 2.85 -2.53
C LYS A 44 -0.77 1.32 -2.65
N ASN A 45 -0.63 0.80 -3.87
CA ASN A 45 -0.55 -0.64 -4.12
C ASN A 45 0.71 -1.24 -3.52
N SER A 46 1.85 -0.56 -3.65
CA SER A 46 3.12 -0.96 -3.02
C SER A 46 3.00 -1.05 -1.50
N ILE A 47 2.45 -0.01 -0.85
CA ILE A 47 2.20 0.02 0.59
C ILE A 47 1.28 -1.13 1.03
N ASN A 48 0.20 -1.37 0.28
CA ASN A 48 -0.73 -2.45 0.57
C ASN A 48 -0.10 -3.84 0.43
N ASN A 49 0.73 -4.05 -0.59
CA ASN A 49 1.44 -5.31 -0.78
C ASN A 49 2.45 -5.56 0.33
N GLU A 50 3.18 -4.52 0.76
CA GLU A 50 4.08 -4.63 1.92
C GLU A 50 3.33 -4.98 3.20
N ASN A 51 2.18 -4.33 3.46
CA ASN A 51 1.35 -4.63 4.62
C ASN A 51 0.81 -6.08 4.60
N LYS A 52 0.42 -6.60 3.43
CA LYS A 52 0.05 -8.01 3.27
C LYS A 52 1.21 -8.94 3.61
N ASN A 53 2.41 -8.64 3.10
CA ASN A 53 3.58 -9.47 3.37
C ASN A 53 3.97 -9.46 4.85
N ILE A 54 3.88 -8.31 5.53
CA ILE A 54 4.08 -8.19 6.98
C ILE A 54 3.13 -9.15 7.73
N ILE A 55 1.84 -9.12 7.37
CA ILE A 55 0.84 -10.00 7.98
C ILE A 55 1.15 -11.47 7.69
N GLU A 56 1.55 -11.81 6.47
CA GLU A 56 1.90 -13.18 6.10
C GLU A 56 3.14 -13.69 6.86
N ILE A 57 4.15 -12.84 7.06
CA ILE A 57 5.32 -13.18 7.89
C ILE A 57 4.90 -13.39 9.35
N LEU A 58 3.99 -12.57 9.89
CA LEU A 58 3.45 -12.80 11.24
C LEU A 58 2.73 -14.14 11.33
N LYS A 59 2.04 -14.58 10.27
CA LYS A 59 1.35 -15.89 10.24
C LYS A 59 2.29 -17.09 10.26
N THR A 60 3.60 -16.93 10.02
CA THR A 60 4.56 -18.04 10.18
C THR A 60 4.87 -18.34 11.63
N LYS A 61 4.48 -17.47 12.57
CA LYS A 61 4.66 -17.66 14.01
C LYS A 61 3.68 -18.70 14.55
N LYS A 62 4.10 -19.38 15.63
CA LYS A 62 3.20 -20.26 16.40
C LYS A 62 2.18 -19.42 17.17
N TYR A 63 1.02 -20.02 17.46
CA TYR A 63 -0.07 -19.36 18.19
C TYR A 63 0.40 -18.77 19.53
N ASP A 64 1.12 -19.56 20.33
CA ASP A 64 1.67 -19.16 21.63
C ASP A 64 2.61 -17.96 21.55
N GLU A 65 3.29 -17.76 20.42
CA GLU A 65 4.19 -16.63 20.21
C GLU A 65 3.42 -15.39 19.77
N ILE A 66 2.50 -15.53 18.82
CA ILE A 66 1.78 -14.39 18.24
C ILE A 66 0.78 -13.77 19.22
N ILE A 67 0.16 -14.58 20.09
CA ILE A 67 -0.79 -14.08 21.10
C ILE A 67 -0.12 -13.14 22.11
N ASN A 68 1.18 -13.33 22.38
CA ASN A 68 1.94 -12.45 23.29
C ASN A 68 2.13 -11.04 22.72
N PHE A 69 1.95 -10.86 21.41
CA PHE A 69 1.98 -9.56 20.75
C PHE A 69 0.60 -8.92 20.61
N LYS A 70 -0.42 -9.40 21.34
CA LYS A 70 -1.74 -8.77 21.35
C LYS A 70 -1.65 -7.28 21.73
N GLY A 71 -2.34 -6.44 20.97
CA GLY A 71 -2.30 -4.98 21.10
C GLY A 71 -1.66 -4.31 19.88
N LYS A 72 -1.36 -3.02 20.04
CA LYS A 72 -0.81 -2.15 18.99
C LYS A 72 0.70 -2.02 19.14
N HIS A 73 1.41 -2.20 18.04
CA HIS A 73 2.86 -2.07 17.94
C HIS A 73 3.20 -1.11 16.81
N SER A 74 4.07 -0.14 17.09
CA SER A 74 4.55 0.81 16.09
C SER A 74 5.94 0.42 15.64
N ILE A 75 6.13 0.28 14.33
CA ILE A 75 7.42 -0.02 13.70
C ILE A 75 7.87 1.17 12.84
N SER A 76 9.12 1.59 13.01
CA SER A 76 9.73 2.65 12.20
C SER A 76 10.38 2.11 10.92
N ASP A 77 10.79 0.84 10.92
CA ASP A 77 11.52 0.20 9.84
C ASP A 77 11.36 -1.34 9.90
N LEU A 78 11.82 -2.03 8.85
CA LEU A 78 11.74 -3.48 8.73
C LEU A 78 12.58 -4.23 9.77
N ASN A 79 13.72 -3.66 10.21
CA ASN A 79 14.53 -4.30 11.25
C ASN A 79 13.83 -4.22 12.61
N GLY A 80 13.21 -3.08 12.92
CA GLY A 80 12.33 -2.89 14.06
C GLY A 80 11.20 -3.90 14.05
N PHE A 81 10.55 -4.11 12.90
CA PHE A 81 9.57 -5.18 12.74
C PHE A 81 10.13 -6.56 13.08
N TYR A 82 11.24 -6.95 12.46
CA TYR A 82 11.82 -8.28 12.69
C TYR A 82 12.26 -8.51 14.13
N ASN A 83 12.78 -7.47 14.78
CA ASN A 83 13.24 -7.52 16.16
C ASN A 83 12.07 -7.55 17.15
N VAL A 84 11.07 -6.68 16.98
CA VAL A 84 9.90 -6.60 17.87
C VAL A 84 9.14 -7.92 17.87
N PHE A 85 8.89 -8.50 16.70
CA PHE A 85 8.13 -9.75 16.58
C PHE A 85 9.01 -11.01 16.62
N GLY A 86 10.33 -10.86 16.79
CA GLY A 86 11.28 -11.96 16.90
C GLY A 86 11.24 -12.92 15.70
N ILE A 87 11.16 -12.40 14.48
CA ILE A 87 11.01 -13.20 13.25
C ILE A 87 12.29 -14.00 12.98
N GLU A 88 12.14 -15.30 12.73
CA GLU A 88 13.26 -16.18 12.40
C GLU A 88 13.95 -15.75 11.10
N GLU A 89 15.27 -15.92 11.02
CA GLU A 89 16.08 -15.47 9.88
C GLU A 89 15.57 -15.97 8.52
N ARG A 90 15.09 -17.22 8.47
CA ARG A 90 14.54 -17.84 7.24
C ARG A 90 13.29 -17.13 6.69
N TYR A 91 12.60 -16.35 7.51
CA TYR A 91 11.38 -15.62 7.13
C TYR A 91 11.63 -14.11 6.94
N LYS A 92 12.88 -13.65 7.09
CA LYS A 92 13.26 -12.26 6.81
C LYS A 92 13.45 -12.03 5.32
N VAL A 93 12.34 -12.01 4.59
CA VAL A 93 12.31 -11.92 3.12
C VAL A 93 12.09 -10.50 2.59
N LEU A 94 11.70 -9.56 3.45
CA LEU A 94 11.54 -8.15 3.08
C LEU A 94 12.89 -7.44 3.25
N ASN A 95 13.39 -6.90 2.15
CA ASN A 95 14.62 -6.13 2.12
C ASN A 95 14.34 -4.70 1.67
N GLY A 96 15.08 -3.75 2.23
CA GLY A 96 15.02 -2.33 1.85
C GLY A 96 14.41 -1.44 2.93
N LYS A 97 13.90 -0.27 2.51
CA LYS A 97 13.14 0.63 3.37
C LYS A 97 11.65 0.32 3.22
N LEU A 98 10.87 0.64 4.25
CA LEU A 98 9.41 0.63 4.14
C LEU A 98 8.98 1.52 2.96
N ALA A 99 7.94 1.11 2.24
CA ALA A 99 7.37 1.88 1.14
C ALA A 99 6.78 3.24 1.57
N ASP A 100 6.58 3.45 2.87
CA ASP A 100 6.19 4.73 3.48
C ASP A 100 7.25 5.13 4.52
N ASP A 101 7.62 6.41 4.55
CA ASP A 101 8.56 6.98 5.53
C ASP A 101 7.93 7.15 6.92
N LYS A 102 6.63 6.85 7.06
CA LYS A 102 5.91 6.92 8.32
C LYS A 102 6.02 5.60 9.10
N SER A 103 6.01 5.71 10.43
CA SER A 103 5.89 4.55 11.29
C SER A 103 4.59 3.80 10.99
N LYS A 104 4.68 2.48 10.83
CA LYS A 104 3.52 1.63 10.61
C LYS A 104 3.01 1.07 11.92
N GLU A 105 1.70 1.10 12.07
CA GLU A 105 1.03 0.47 13.19
C GLU A 105 0.56 -0.92 12.77
N ILE A 106 0.97 -1.91 13.56
CA ILE A 106 0.53 -3.30 13.48
C ILE A 106 -0.31 -3.56 14.71
N GLU A 107 -1.51 -4.09 14.54
CA GLU A 107 -2.39 -4.42 15.66
C GLU A 107 -2.83 -5.87 15.58
N ILE A 108 -2.71 -6.58 16.71
CA ILE A 108 -3.14 -7.96 16.85
C ILE A 108 -4.29 -7.98 17.86
N LYS A 109 -5.47 -8.38 17.39
CA LYS A 109 -6.68 -8.51 18.19
C LYS A 109 -7.09 -9.96 18.29
N GLN A 110 -7.55 -10.32 19.48
CA GLN A 110 -8.23 -11.59 19.69
C GLN A 110 -9.70 -11.43 19.27
N THR A 111 -10.21 -12.35 18.46
CA THR A 111 -11.64 -12.40 18.12
C THR A 111 -12.41 -13.26 19.13
N GLU A 112 -13.74 -13.28 19.00
CA GLU A 112 -14.60 -14.14 19.82
C GLU A 112 -14.55 -15.62 19.39
N ASN A 113 -14.15 -15.88 18.15
CA ASN A 113 -14.09 -17.21 17.58
C ASN A 113 -12.83 -17.95 18.04
N PHE A 114 -12.95 -19.26 18.30
CA PHE A 114 -11.85 -20.09 18.77
C PHE A 114 -11.94 -21.51 18.24
N TYR A 115 -10.79 -22.17 18.28
CA TYR A 115 -10.60 -23.60 18.12
C TYR A 115 -10.22 -24.23 19.46
N ILE A 116 -10.45 -25.52 19.60
CA ILE A 116 -9.95 -26.30 20.73
C ILE A 116 -8.74 -27.07 20.23
N ASN A 117 -7.60 -26.91 20.89
CA ASN A 117 -6.38 -27.62 20.53
C ASN A 117 -6.36 -29.06 21.09
N GLU A 118 -5.34 -29.83 20.76
CA GLU A 118 -5.18 -31.22 21.21
C GLU A 118 -5.17 -31.38 22.74
N LYS A 119 -4.83 -30.33 23.48
CA LYS A 119 -4.79 -30.31 24.95
C LYS A 119 -6.13 -29.95 25.59
N GLY A 120 -7.13 -29.58 24.79
CA GLY A 120 -8.43 -29.11 25.26
C GLY A 120 -8.49 -27.61 25.55
N ASP A 121 -7.42 -26.86 25.27
CA ASP A 121 -7.35 -25.41 25.49
C ASP A 121 -7.94 -24.63 24.31
N LYS A 122 -8.49 -23.45 24.59
CA LYS A 122 -9.07 -22.56 23.57
C LYS A 122 -7.99 -21.73 22.90
N GLU A 123 -7.83 -21.88 21.59
CA GLU A 123 -7.00 -21.05 20.74
C GLU A 123 -7.88 -20.15 19.88
N TYR A 124 -7.83 -18.85 20.13
CA TYR A 124 -8.69 -17.88 19.47
C TYR A 124 -8.16 -17.52 18.08
N ILE A 125 -9.07 -17.27 17.14
CA ILE A 125 -8.70 -16.66 15.86
C ILE A 125 -8.20 -15.25 16.16
N LEU A 126 -7.06 -14.88 15.59
CA LEU A 126 -6.48 -13.55 15.76
C LEU A 126 -6.70 -12.75 14.49
N GLU A 127 -7.07 -11.50 14.68
CA GLU A 127 -7.14 -10.50 13.63
C GLU A 127 -5.85 -9.70 13.66
N ILE A 128 -5.14 -9.67 12.53
CA ILE A 128 -3.90 -8.91 12.36
C ILE A 128 -4.19 -7.79 11.37
N SER A 129 -3.93 -6.55 11.78
CA SER A 129 -3.95 -5.40 10.88
C SER A 129 -2.58 -4.77 10.76
N ALA A 130 -2.25 -4.34 9.54
CA ALA A 130 -1.07 -3.56 9.22
C ALA A 130 -1.50 -2.42 8.30
N GLY A 131 -1.50 -1.18 8.83
CA GLY A 131 -2.08 -0.03 8.14
C GLY A 131 -3.55 -0.27 7.73
N ASN A 132 -3.83 -0.18 6.42
CA ASN A 132 -5.19 -0.37 5.87
C ASN A 132 -5.53 -1.82 5.51
N ILE A 133 -4.61 -2.76 5.70
CA ILE A 133 -4.84 -4.18 5.41
C ILE A 133 -5.12 -4.91 6.72
N LYS A 134 -6.06 -5.83 6.65
CA LYS A 134 -6.47 -6.70 7.75
C LYS A 134 -6.62 -8.11 7.23
N ASP A 135 -6.19 -9.07 8.04
CA ASP A 135 -6.31 -10.50 7.75
C ASP A 135 -6.45 -11.28 9.06
N TYR A 136 -6.72 -12.58 8.96
CA TYR A 136 -6.95 -13.47 10.09
C TYR A 136 -5.86 -14.54 10.17
N TYR A 137 -5.34 -14.73 11.37
CA TYR A 137 -4.52 -15.85 11.76
C TYR A 137 -5.40 -16.93 12.36
N PHE A 138 -5.32 -18.12 11.76
CA PHE A 138 -6.00 -19.31 12.23
C PHE A 138 -4.99 -20.19 12.96
N PRO A 139 -5.23 -20.54 14.24
CA PRO A 139 -4.40 -21.50 14.94
C PRO A 139 -4.35 -22.82 14.17
N ASN A 140 -3.14 -23.37 14.00
CA ASN A 140 -2.97 -24.63 13.29
C ASN A 140 -3.56 -25.77 14.13
N LEU A 141 -4.67 -26.32 13.65
CA LEU A 141 -5.18 -27.62 14.06
C LEU A 141 -4.21 -28.68 13.52
N LYS A 142 -3.15 -28.98 14.27
CA LYS A 142 -2.43 -30.25 14.07
C LYS A 142 -3.10 -31.33 14.88
#